data_AF-A0A9D4BAW1-F1
#
_entry.id   AF-A0A9D4BAW1-F1
#
_cell.length_a   1.000
_cell.length_b   1.000
_cell.length_c   1.000
_cell.angle_alpha   90.00
_cell.angle_beta   90.00
_cell.angle_gamma   90.00
#
_symmetry.space_group_name_H-M   'P 1'
#
loop_
_entity.id
_entity.type
_entity.pdbx_description
1 polymer ?
#
loop_
_entity_poly.entity_id
_entity_poly.type
_entity_poly.pdbx_seq_one_letter_code
_entity_poly.pdbx_strand_id
1 'polypeptide(L)'
;MISPDVTGDAKKPVFLRDIAATTAFISAAEVAVIGFFQELERPEVSNFHIVVGKIQEVPFGLSTNPEVLSHYNITSNTISIFRMVDDKRQDLELTNGKKIDAAKMSRFIQINELRMVTEYNPVTAIGLFNSTVQTHLLLFTDKTSQEHTERVRRYREAAELFRGKILFVLVDSNVKGNERVMSFFNLKKSQLPALAIFHTPDEQQDVLPLGEVTVERVQDFCSSFLERKQRKEDPSPEEKTEL
;
A
#
# COMPACT_ATOMS: atom_id res chain seq x y z
N MET A 1 37.63 -30.49 7.88
CA MET A 1 36.59 -30.03 6.93
C MET A 1 36.08 -28.70 7.44
N ILE A 2 36.34 -27.64 6.69
CA ILE A 2 35.90 -26.28 6.98
C ILE A 2 34.44 -26.20 6.51
N SER A 3 33.50 -25.97 7.42
CA SER A 3 32.12 -25.64 7.05
C SER A 3 32.14 -24.22 6.46
N PRO A 4 31.57 -24.01 5.26
CA PRO A 4 31.50 -22.69 4.69
C PRO A 4 30.43 -21.89 5.43
N ASP A 5 30.85 -20.70 5.81
CA ASP A 5 30.07 -19.52 6.16
C ASP A 5 28.80 -19.40 5.29
N VAL A 6 27.61 -19.51 5.89
CA VAL A 6 26.35 -19.05 5.28
C VAL A 6 25.93 -17.78 5.98
N THR A 7 26.78 -16.76 5.89
CA THR A 7 26.32 -15.38 5.97
C THR A 7 25.70 -15.04 4.62
N GLY A 8 24.41 -15.36 4.47
CA GLY A 8 23.63 -14.78 3.37
C GLY A 8 23.77 -13.26 3.50
N ASP A 9 24.25 -12.59 2.45
CA ASP A 9 24.50 -11.14 2.46
C ASP A 9 23.27 -10.42 3.02
N ALA A 10 23.40 -9.93 4.25
CA ALA A 10 22.32 -9.23 4.92
C ALA A 10 22.00 -7.99 4.08
N LYS A 11 20.75 -7.90 3.59
CA LYS A 11 20.28 -6.76 2.81
C LYS A 11 20.68 -5.44 3.49
N LYS A 12 21.32 -4.54 2.74
CA LYS A 12 21.76 -3.21 3.20
C LYS A 12 20.95 -2.12 2.52
N PRO A 13 20.70 -0.99 3.20
CA PRO A 13 20.09 0.16 2.54
C PRO A 13 21.07 0.78 1.55
N VAL A 14 20.54 1.33 0.45
CA VAL A 14 21.31 2.12 -0.51
C VAL A 14 21.63 3.48 0.10
N PHE A 15 22.91 3.87 0.11
CA PHE A 15 23.31 5.19 0.63
C PHE A 15 23.05 6.28 -0.41
N LEU A 16 22.13 7.20 -0.11
CA LEU A 16 21.63 8.23 -1.01
C LEU A 16 22.37 9.54 -0.74
N ARG A 17 23.25 9.91 -1.68
CA ARG A 17 24.26 10.98 -1.50
C ARG A 17 23.78 12.37 -1.87
N ASP A 18 22.74 12.49 -2.68
CA ASP A 18 22.23 13.75 -3.22
C ASP A 18 20.74 13.61 -3.54
N ILE A 19 20.09 14.76 -3.80
CA ILE A 19 18.64 14.84 -4.04
C ILE A 19 18.24 14.02 -5.28
N ALA A 20 19.04 14.07 -6.36
CA ALA A 20 18.72 13.39 -7.61
C ALA A 20 18.70 11.86 -7.43
N ALA A 21 19.70 11.30 -6.75
CA ALA A 21 19.76 9.89 -6.41
C ALA A 21 18.59 9.48 -5.49
N THR A 22 18.21 10.34 -4.53
CA THR A 22 17.07 10.08 -3.66
C THR A 22 15.74 10.06 -4.43
N THR A 23 15.50 11.04 -5.29
CA THR A 23 14.29 11.10 -6.12
C THR A 23 14.22 9.91 -7.07
N ALA A 24 15.31 9.57 -7.75
CA ALA A 24 15.36 8.39 -8.63
C ALA A 24 15.09 7.10 -7.87
N PHE A 25 15.62 6.96 -6.65
CA PHE A 25 15.37 5.81 -5.79
C PHE A 25 13.89 5.67 -5.41
N ILE A 26 13.23 6.77 -5.06
CA ILE A 26 11.79 6.79 -4.71
C ILE A 26 10.95 6.41 -5.94
N SER A 27 11.25 6.96 -7.10
CA SER A 27 10.46 6.72 -8.32
C SER A 27 10.67 5.33 -8.93
N ALA A 28 11.73 4.60 -8.55
CA ALA A 28 12.05 3.29 -9.11
C ALA A 28 11.16 2.15 -8.60
N ALA A 29 10.33 2.38 -7.58
CA ALA A 29 9.47 1.36 -6.99
C ALA A 29 8.11 1.90 -6.57
N GLU A 30 7.09 1.04 -6.51
CA GLU A 30 5.75 1.42 -6.01
C GLU A 30 5.80 1.90 -4.55
N VAL A 31 6.71 1.33 -3.76
CA VAL A 31 6.97 1.69 -2.36
C VAL A 31 8.48 1.76 -2.16
N ALA A 32 8.94 2.83 -1.52
CA ALA A 32 10.33 2.98 -1.10
C ALA A 32 10.39 3.49 0.34
N VAL A 33 11.33 2.96 1.14
CA VAL A 33 11.54 3.42 2.52
C VAL A 33 12.91 4.05 2.64
N ILE A 34 12.99 5.22 3.26
CA ILE A 34 14.24 5.93 3.49
C ILE A 34 14.40 6.24 4.98
N GLY A 35 15.53 5.84 5.55
CA GLY A 35 15.98 6.34 6.84
C GLY A 35 16.77 7.63 6.66
N PHE A 36 16.20 8.75 7.10
CA PHE A 36 16.88 10.04 7.16
C PHE A 36 17.44 10.24 8.56
N PHE A 37 18.76 10.33 8.68
CA PHE A 37 19.43 10.46 9.97
C PHE A 37 20.38 11.65 9.96
N GLN A 38 20.47 12.34 11.09
CA GLN A 38 21.44 13.42 11.27
C GLN A 38 22.87 12.86 11.37
N GLU A 39 23.01 11.68 12.01
CA GLU A 39 24.28 11.00 12.26
C GLU A 39 24.09 9.48 12.24
N LEU A 40 25.13 8.72 11.87
CA LEU A 40 25.07 7.26 11.76
C LEU A 40 25.26 6.53 13.09
N GLU A 41 25.98 7.13 14.05
CA GLU A 41 26.34 6.49 15.33
C GLU A 41 25.23 6.66 16.37
N ARG A 42 24.01 6.22 16.03
CA ARG A 42 22.82 6.37 16.87
C ARG A 42 22.08 5.03 17.04
N PRO A 43 21.48 4.73 18.22
CA PRO A 43 20.76 3.48 18.44
C PRO A 43 19.65 3.21 17.42
N GLU A 44 19.00 4.27 16.93
CA GLU A 44 17.94 4.20 15.94
C GLU A 44 18.41 3.70 14.58
N VAL A 45 19.65 4.02 14.19
CA VAL A 45 20.27 3.56 12.94
C VAL A 45 20.48 2.06 12.99
N SER A 46 20.95 1.53 14.13
CA SER A 46 21.08 0.08 14.35
C SER A 46 19.72 -0.63 14.26
N ASN A 47 18.66 -0.05 14.86
CA ASN A 47 17.31 -0.59 14.73
C ASN A 47 16.83 -0.57 13.27
N PHE A 48 17.12 0.49 12.52
CA PHE A 48 16.79 0.57 11.10
C PHE A 48 17.47 -0.54 10.30
N HIS A 49 18.77 -0.81 10.51
CA HIS A 49 19.46 -1.92 9.84
C HIS A 49 18.83 -3.29 10.15
N ILE A 50 18.36 -3.53 11.38
CA ILE A 50 17.63 -4.75 11.74
C ILE A 50 16.34 -4.87 10.90
N VAL A 51 15.63 -3.76 10.69
CA VAL A 51 14.41 -3.73 9.87
C VAL A 51 14.71 -4.01 8.40
N VAL A 52 15.77 -3.40 7.84
CA VAL A 52 16.20 -3.66 6.46
C VAL A 52 16.47 -5.15 6.23
N GLY A 53 17.11 -5.82 7.19
CA GLY A 53 17.36 -7.27 7.12
C GLY A 53 16.10 -8.14 7.21
N LYS A 54 14.99 -7.63 7.74
CA LYS A 54 13.73 -8.38 7.91
C LYS A 54 12.76 -8.23 6.73
N ILE A 55 12.76 -7.08 6.04
CA ILE A 55 11.76 -6.76 5.01
C ILE A 55 12.44 -6.82 3.63
N GLN A 56 12.35 -7.96 2.96
CA GLN A 56 13.06 -8.20 1.70
C GLN A 56 12.40 -7.53 0.48
N GLU A 57 11.07 -7.41 0.47
CA GLU A 57 10.29 -6.93 -0.68
C GLU A 57 10.26 -5.39 -0.87
N VAL A 58 10.78 -4.63 0.11
CA VAL A 58 10.74 -3.16 0.10
C VAL A 58 12.14 -2.60 -0.10
N PRO A 59 12.42 -1.78 -1.12
CA PRO A 59 13.73 -1.14 -1.25
C PRO A 59 13.96 -0.13 -0.11
N PHE A 60 15.15 -0.19 0.50
CA PHE A 60 15.56 0.70 1.58
C PHE A 60 16.69 1.63 1.15
N GLY A 61 16.51 2.92 1.41
CA GLY A 61 17.53 3.96 1.28
C GLY A 61 17.94 4.48 2.65
N LEU A 62 19.12 5.10 2.71
CA LEU A 62 19.59 5.82 3.88
C LEU A 62 20.28 7.10 3.42
N SER A 63 19.97 8.22 4.06
CA SER A 63 20.69 9.47 3.81
C SER A 63 20.99 10.22 5.10
N THR A 64 22.19 10.79 5.15
CA THR A 64 22.62 11.78 6.15
C THR A 64 23.07 13.09 5.50
N ASN A 65 22.79 13.27 4.20
CA ASN A 65 23.20 14.48 3.48
C ASN A 65 22.30 15.66 3.87
N PRO A 66 22.84 16.80 4.35
CA PRO A 66 22.06 17.96 4.77
C PRO A 66 21.12 18.54 3.70
N GLU A 67 21.55 18.54 2.44
CA GLU A 67 20.72 19.02 1.32
C GLU A 67 19.53 18.09 1.07
N VAL A 68 19.74 16.77 1.16
CA VAL A 68 18.67 15.78 1.08
C VAL A 68 17.71 15.92 2.25
N LEU A 69 18.22 16.00 3.48
CA LEU A 69 17.43 16.22 4.69
C LEU A 69 16.55 17.48 4.56
N SER A 70 17.12 18.60 4.12
CA SER A 70 16.39 19.84 3.90
C SER A 70 15.34 19.73 2.79
N HIS A 71 15.66 19.07 1.66
CA HIS A 71 14.74 18.90 0.53
C HIS A 71 13.46 18.15 0.95
N TYR A 72 13.62 17.16 1.85
CA TYR A 72 12.52 16.36 2.39
C TYR A 72 11.98 16.91 3.73
N ASN A 73 12.31 18.14 4.12
CA ASN A 73 11.83 18.78 5.35
C ASN A 73 12.10 17.95 6.63
N ILE A 74 13.25 17.28 6.70
CA ILE A 74 13.64 16.44 7.84
C ILE A 74 14.35 17.26 8.91
N THR A 75 13.72 17.42 10.07
CA THR A 75 14.26 18.18 11.21
C THR A 75 14.78 17.31 12.36
N SER A 76 14.42 16.01 12.35
CA SER A 76 14.89 15.01 13.32
C SER A 76 15.12 13.68 12.61
N ASN A 77 15.74 12.69 13.27
CA ASN A 77 15.88 11.35 12.68
C ASN A 77 14.48 10.81 12.33
N THR A 78 14.27 10.37 11.08
CA THR A 78 12.94 10.00 10.58
C THR A 78 13.04 8.82 9.64
N ILE A 79 12.08 7.90 9.73
CA ILE A 79 11.85 6.89 8.70
C ILE A 79 10.67 7.34 7.86
N SER A 80 10.89 7.53 6.58
CA SER A 80 9.86 7.92 5.62
C SER A 80 9.54 6.75 4.70
N ILE A 81 8.26 6.53 4.44
CA ILE A 81 7.77 5.61 3.40
C ILE A 81 7.07 6.42 2.32
N PHE A 82 7.47 6.19 1.08
CA PHE A 82 6.95 6.83 -0.12
C PHE A 82 6.14 5.82 -0.91
N ARG A 83 4.97 6.23 -1.42
CA ARG A 83 4.00 5.35 -2.05
C ARG A 83 3.49 5.95 -3.35
N MET A 84 3.56 5.16 -4.42
CA MET A 84 3.10 5.56 -5.74
C MET A 84 1.58 5.47 -5.89
N VAL A 85 0.93 4.55 -5.16
CA VAL A 85 -0.51 4.27 -5.30
C VAL A 85 -1.39 5.50 -5.00
N ASP A 86 -0.95 6.37 -4.10
CA ASP A 86 -1.64 7.58 -3.69
C ASP A 86 -0.75 8.84 -3.70
N ASP A 87 0.47 8.73 -4.23
CA ASP A 87 1.48 9.78 -4.27
C ASP A 87 1.72 10.42 -2.88
N LYS A 88 1.74 9.57 -1.85
CA LYS A 88 1.93 10.00 -0.46
C LYS A 88 3.27 9.57 0.11
N ARG A 89 3.72 10.40 1.04
CA ARG A 89 4.76 10.09 2.01
C ARG A 89 4.15 10.01 3.40
N GLN A 90 4.61 9.05 4.19
CA GLN A 90 4.35 9.00 5.63
C GLN A 90 5.65 8.96 6.41
N ASP A 91 5.67 9.64 7.55
CA ASP A 91 6.85 9.79 8.38
C ASP A 91 6.65 9.17 9.77
N LEU A 92 7.71 8.51 10.23
CA LEU A 92 7.89 8.10 11.61
C LEU A 92 9.08 8.87 12.18
N GLU A 93 8.79 9.97 12.87
CA GLU A 93 9.80 10.74 13.59
C GLU A 93 10.34 9.95 14.80
N LEU A 94 11.65 9.91 14.93
CA LEU A 94 12.39 9.17 15.94
C LEU A 94 12.85 10.09 17.07
N THR A 95 11.92 10.91 17.57
CA THR A 95 12.19 11.94 18.57
C THR A 95 12.80 11.37 19.85
N ASN A 96 13.78 12.08 20.40
CA ASN A 96 14.43 11.79 21.69
C ASN A 96 13.39 11.83 22.83
N GLY A 97 12.82 10.68 23.18
CA GLY A 97 11.87 10.57 24.30
C GLY A 97 10.93 9.37 24.18
N LYS A 98 10.59 8.95 22.96
CA LYS A 98 9.87 7.68 22.72
C LYS A 98 10.86 6.65 22.24
N LYS A 99 11.08 5.59 23.03
CA LYS A 99 11.88 4.43 22.61
C LYS A 99 11.17 3.75 21.43
N ILE A 100 11.59 4.08 20.21
CA ILE A 100 11.17 3.43 18.97
C ILE A 100 12.21 2.36 18.65
N ASP A 101 11.80 1.10 18.79
CA ASP A 101 12.63 -0.05 18.46
C ASP A 101 12.35 -0.55 17.03
N ALA A 102 13.15 -1.51 16.58
CA ALA A 102 12.98 -2.14 15.28
C ALA A 102 11.56 -2.73 15.06
N ALA A 103 10.88 -3.20 16.11
CA ALA A 103 9.54 -3.77 15.97
C ALA A 103 8.50 -2.70 15.62
N LYS A 104 8.56 -1.53 16.26
CA LYS A 104 7.70 -0.38 15.93
C LYS A 104 7.99 0.17 14.53
N MET A 105 9.26 0.22 14.13
CA MET A 105 9.64 0.62 12.77
C MET A 105 9.11 -0.36 11.73
N SER A 106 9.28 -1.68 11.93
CA SER A 106 8.70 -2.70 11.05
C SER A 106 7.18 -2.58 10.97
N ARG A 107 6.51 -2.35 12.11
CA ARG A 107 5.06 -2.17 12.15
C ARG A 107 4.61 -0.96 11.35
N PHE A 108 5.30 0.17 11.47
CA PHE A 108 5.01 1.37 10.70
C PHE A 108 5.11 1.11 9.20
N ILE A 109 6.17 0.43 8.75
CA ILE A 109 6.34 0.08 7.33
C ILE A 109 5.22 -0.86 6.88
N GLN A 110 4.94 -1.94 7.60
CA GLN A 110 3.90 -2.91 7.24
C GLN A 110 2.50 -2.29 7.16
N ILE A 111 2.18 -1.34 8.05
CA ILE A 111 0.90 -0.61 7.98
C ILE A 111 0.85 0.22 6.70
N ASN A 112 1.94 0.92 6.37
CA ASN A 112 1.92 1.91 5.31
C ASN A 112 2.38 1.37 3.94
N GLU A 113 2.78 0.10 3.83
CA GLU A 113 3.18 -0.56 2.58
C GLU A 113 1.97 -0.82 1.67
N LEU A 114 1.38 0.27 1.17
CA LEU A 114 0.30 0.22 0.18
C LEU A 114 0.89 0.23 -1.22
N ARG A 115 0.59 -0.82 -1.96
CA ARG A 115 1.04 -1.10 -3.32
C ARG A 115 -0.10 -0.92 -4.31
N MET A 116 0.21 -0.94 -5.60
CA MET A 116 -0.79 -0.78 -6.65
C MET A 116 -1.88 -1.86 -6.58
N VAL A 117 -1.50 -3.07 -6.15
CA VAL A 117 -2.43 -4.07 -5.61
C VAL A 117 -1.92 -4.49 -4.24
N THR A 118 -2.65 -4.12 -3.19
CA THR A 118 -2.29 -4.41 -1.79
C THR A 118 -2.98 -5.69 -1.32
N GLU A 119 -2.23 -6.67 -0.84
CA GLU A 119 -2.84 -7.86 -0.23
C GLU A 119 -3.46 -7.52 1.13
N TYR A 120 -4.71 -7.92 1.29
CA TYR A 120 -5.45 -7.70 2.52
C TYR A 120 -4.91 -8.58 3.63
N ASN A 121 -4.60 -7.95 4.75
CA ASN A 121 -4.50 -8.58 6.05
C ASN A 121 -4.86 -7.53 7.13
N PRO A 122 -5.04 -7.92 8.40
CA PRO A 122 -5.41 -6.98 9.45
C PRO A 122 -4.41 -5.83 9.68
N VAL A 123 -3.17 -5.94 9.20
CA VAL A 123 -2.14 -4.90 9.30
C VAL A 123 -2.29 -3.87 8.19
N THR A 124 -2.35 -4.34 6.94
CA THR A 124 -2.52 -3.46 5.76
C THR A 124 -3.87 -2.78 5.76
N ALA A 125 -4.90 -3.40 6.35
CA ALA A 125 -6.20 -2.78 6.58
C ALA A 125 -6.09 -1.44 7.32
N ILE A 126 -5.22 -1.34 8.34
CA ILE A 126 -5.00 -0.07 9.06
C ILE A 126 -4.48 1.01 8.12
N GLY A 127 -3.55 0.66 7.24
CA GLY A 127 -3.00 1.59 6.24
C GLY A 127 -4.04 2.04 5.23
N LEU A 128 -4.82 1.09 4.71
CA LEU A 128 -5.90 1.36 3.75
C LEU A 128 -6.90 2.37 4.32
N PHE A 129 -7.40 2.14 5.54
CA PHE A 129 -8.34 3.06 6.20
C PHE A 129 -7.73 4.39 6.63
N ASN A 130 -6.41 4.47 6.84
CA ASN A 130 -5.70 5.72 7.13
C ASN A 130 -5.35 6.52 5.86
N SER A 131 -5.60 5.97 4.66
CA SER A 131 -5.34 6.68 3.42
C SER A 131 -6.31 7.84 3.21
N THR A 132 -5.85 8.88 2.51
CA THR A 132 -6.72 9.95 2.01
C THR A 132 -7.58 9.47 0.84
N VAL A 133 -7.19 8.38 0.17
CA VAL A 133 -8.00 7.74 -0.86
C VAL A 133 -9.00 6.81 -0.17
N GLN A 134 -10.27 7.23 -0.15
CA GLN A 134 -11.29 6.62 0.69
C GLN A 134 -12.13 5.53 0.00
N THR A 135 -11.92 5.33 -1.30
CA THR A 135 -12.61 4.31 -2.09
C THR A 135 -11.68 3.12 -2.28
N HIS A 136 -12.17 1.92 -1.95
CA HIS A 136 -11.43 0.68 -2.06
C HIS A 136 -12.13 -0.26 -3.04
N LEU A 137 -11.38 -0.88 -3.94
CA LEU A 137 -11.84 -2.00 -4.74
C LEU A 137 -11.17 -3.27 -4.22
N LEU A 138 -11.96 -4.28 -3.88
CA LEU A 138 -11.51 -5.56 -3.38
C LEU A 138 -11.74 -6.63 -4.45
N LEU A 139 -10.68 -7.34 -4.84
CA LEU A 139 -10.76 -8.57 -5.61
C LEU A 139 -10.69 -9.77 -4.66
N PHE A 140 -11.81 -10.46 -4.50
CA PHE A 140 -11.88 -11.73 -3.80
C PHE A 140 -11.53 -12.86 -4.77
N THR A 141 -10.52 -13.64 -4.44
CA THR A 141 -10.04 -14.72 -5.31
C THR A 141 -9.43 -15.86 -4.51
N ASP A 142 -9.43 -17.04 -5.12
CA ASP A 142 -8.56 -18.14 -4.74
C ASP A 142 -7.15 -17.89 -5.33
N LYS A 143 -6.12 -17.75 -4.46
CA LYS A 143 -4.72 -17.58 -4.91
C LYS A 143 -4.09 -18.88 -5.45
N THR A 144 -4.71 -20.03 -5.20
CA THR A 144 -4.23 -21.35 -5.65
C THR A 144 -4.77 -21.74 -7.02
N SER A 145 -5.72 -20.99 -7.57
CA SER A 145 -6.23 -21.18 -8.94
C SER A 145 -5.14 -20.90 -9.99
N GLN A 146 -5.14 -21.68 -11.07
CA GLN A 146 -4.12 -21.56 -12.14
C GLN A 146 -4.18 -20.22 -12.86
N GLU A 147 -5.37 -19.60 -12.90
CA GLU A 147 -5.61 -18.30 -13.51
C GLU A 147 -5.21 -17.13 -12.61
N HIS A 148 -4.78 -17.39 -11.37
CA HIS A 148 -4.50 -16.35 -10.37
C HIS A 148 -3.49 -15.30 -10.86
N THR A 149 -2.36 -15.74 -11.42
CA THR A 149 -1.30 -14.84 -11.89
C THR A 149 -1.81 -13.87 -12.96
N GLU A 150 -2.51 -14.39 -13.97
CA GLU A 150 -3.04 -13.57 -15.06
C GLU A 150 -4.18 -12.66 -14.59
N ARG A 151 -5.04 -13.16 -13.68
CA ARG A 151 -6.09 -12.38 -13.04
C ARG A 151 -5.52 -11.17 -12.29
N VAL A 152 -4.49 -11.37 -11.47
CA VAL A 152 -3.83 -10.28 -10.73
C VAL A 152 -3.09 -9.33 -11.67
N ARG A 153 -2.52 -9.81 -12.77
CA ARG A 153 -1.89 -8.96 -13.79
C ARG A 153 -2.90 -7.96 -14.37
N ARG A 154 -4.04 -8.44 -14.86
CA ARG A 154 -5.11 -7.58 -15.42
C ARG A 154 -5.71 -6.66 -14.35
N TYR A 155 -5.86 -7.16 -13.13
CA TYR A 155 -6.33 -6.34 -12.01
C TYR A 155 -5.36 -5.19 -11.71
N ARG A 156 -4.04 -5.44 -11.75
CA ARG A 156 -3.01 -4.39 -11.61
C ARG A 156 -3.04 -3.41 -12.78
N GLU A 157 -3.18 -3.89 -14.02
CA GLU A 157 -3.31 -3.02 -15.19
C GLU A 157 -4.49 -2.05 -15.06
N ALA A 158 -5.63 -2.53 -14.55
CA ALA A 158 -6.77 -1.67 -14.24
C ALA A 158 -6.50 -0.70 -13.08
N ALA A 159 -5.77 -1.15 -12.04
CA ALA A 159 -5.43 -0.31 -10.88
C ALA A 159 -4.69 0.98 -11.27
N GLU A 160 -3.80 0.89 -12.26
CA GLU A 160 -3.03 2.04 -12.74
C GLU A 160 -3.92 3.18 -13.28
N LEU A 161 -5.08 2.84 -13.85
CA LEU A 161 -6.05 3.82 -14.37
C LEU A 161 -6.73 4.64 -13.25
N PHE A 162 -6.73 4.12 -12.02
CA PHE A 162 -7.41 4.71 -10.86
C PHE A 162 -6.44 5.13 -9.75
N ARG A 163 -5.15 5.26 -10.06
CA ARG A 163 -4.14 5.76 -9.10
C ARG A 163 -4.60 7.05 -8.43
N GLY A 164 -4.47 7.12 -7.11
CA GLY A 164 -4.91 8.25 -6.29
C GLY A 164 -6.43 8.42 -6.15
N LYS A 165 -7.24 7.57 -6.79
CA LYS A 165 -8.72 7.64 -6.75
C LYS A 165 -9.35 6.43 -6.07
N ILE A 166 -8.81 5.24 -6.32
CA ILE A 166 -9.29 3.98 -5.74
C ILE A 166 -8.07 3.15 -5.31
N LEU A 167 -8.09 2.62 -4.09
CA LEU A 167 -7.08 1.64 -3.65
C LEU A 167 -7.52 0.24 -4.02
N PHE A 168 -6.65 -0.50 -4.71
CA PHE A 168 -6.92 -1.85 -5.16
C PHE A 168 -6.38 -2.87 -4.14
N VAL A 169 -7.26 -3.72 -3.66
CA VAL A 169 -7.02 -4.67 -2.58
C VAL A 169 -7.27 -6.09 -3.09
N LEU A 170 -6.40 -7.03 -2.75
CA LEU A 170 -6.55 -8.44 -3.04
C LEU A 170 -6.91 -9.20 -1.77
N VAL A 171 -7.99 -9.98 -1.79
CA VAL A 171 -8.43 -10.79 -0.66
C VAL A 171 -8.39 -12.27 -1.03
N ASP A 172 -7.48 -13.02 -0.42
CA ASP A 172 -7.41 -14.47 -0.60
C ASP A 172 -8.51 -15.18 0.19
N SER A 173 -9.35 -15.94 -0.50
CA SER A 173 -10.43 -16.73 0.12
C SER A 173 -9.95 -17.95 0.91
N ASN A 174 -8.68 -18.34 0.78
CA ASN A 174 -8.10 -19.47 1.51
C ASN A 174 -7.53 -19.09 2.87
N VAL A 175 -7.34 -17.80 3.12
CA VAL A 175 -6.89 -17.30 4.42
C VAL A 175 -8.09 -17.31 5.38
N LYS A 176 -8.02 -18.14 6.43
CA LYS A 176 -9.10 -18.33 7.42
C LYS A 176 -9.66 -17.02 8.00
N GLY A 177 -8.81 -16.00 8.17
CA GLY A 177 -9.22 -14.69 8.71
C GLY A 177 -10.08 -13.83 7.75
N ASN A 178 -10.13 -14.17 6.46
CA ASN A 178 -10.78 -13.33 5.44
C ASN A 178 -12.28 -13.62 5.28
N GLU A 179 -12.81 -14.67 5.90
CA GLU A 179 -14.24 -15.04 5.84
C GLU A 179 -15.15 -13.91 6.35
N ARG A 180 -14.70 -13.16 7.37
CA ARG A 180 -15.43 -12.01 7.91
C ARG A 180 -15.54 -10.87 6.89
N VAL A 181 -14.49 -10.65 6.10
CA VAL A 181 -14.48 -9.63 5.05
C VAL A 181 -15.42 -10.04 3.92
N MET A 182 -15.36 -11.31 3.49
CA MET A 182 -16.29 -11.83 2.48
C MET A 182 -17.75 -11.71 2.94
N SER A 183 -18.03 -12.02 4.21
CA SER A 183 -19.38 -11.94 4.78
C SER A 183 -19.90 -10.51 4.82
N PHE A 184 -19.05 -9.51 5.07
CA PHE A 184 -19.43 -8.09 5.02
C PHE A 184 -19.99 -7.70 3.65
N PHE A 185 -19.42 -8.23 2.58
CA PHE A 185 -19.87 -8.04 1.19
C PHE A 185 -20.92 -9.08 0.74
N ASN A 186 -21.46 -9.88 1.66
CA ASN A 186 -22.42 -10.95 1.36
C ASN A 186 -21.94 -11.95 0.29
N LEU A 187 -20.62 -12.17 0.19
CA LEU A 187 -20.01 -13.07 -0.80
C LEU A 187 -19.77 -14.47 -0.24
N LYS A 188 -20.05 -15.48 -1.07
CA LYS A 188 -19.73 -16.89 -0.84
C LYS A 188 -18.55 -17.32 -1.71
N LYS A 189 -17.82 -18.36 -1.29
CA LYS A 189 -16.71 -18.93 -2.08
C LYS A 189 -17.13 -19.39 -3.48
N SER A 190 -18.37 -19.85 -3.64
CA SER A 190 -18.92 -20.29 -4.94
C SER A 190 -19.14 -19.15 -5.95
N GLN A 191 -19.03 -17.89 -5.51
CA GLN A 191 -19.20 -16.69 -6.36
C GLN A 191 -17.86 -16.08 -6.78
N LEU A 192 -16.74 -16.72 -6.42
CA LEU A 192 -15.40 -16.21 -6.72
C LEU A 192 -14.94 -16.60 -8.13
N PRO A 193 -14.16 -15.75 -8.82
CA PRO A 193 -13.69 -14.44 -8.35
C PRO A 193 -14.79 -13.37 -8.33
N ALA A 194 -14.68 -12.40 -7.42
CA ALA A 194 -15.65 -11.31 -7.31
C ALA A 194 -14.97 -9.98 -7.01
N LEU A 195 -15.55 -8.90 -7.51
CA LEU A 195 -15.20 -7.53 -7.12
C LEU A 195 -16.19 -7.03 -6.07
N ALA A 196 -15.69 -6.26 -5.12
CA ALA A 196 -16.52 -5.38 -4.32
C ALA A 196 -15.87 -4.01 -4.23
N ILE A 197 -16.62 -2.96 -4.52
CA ILE A 197 -16.18 -1.58 -4.33
C ILE A 197 -16.87 -1.01 -3.11
N PHE A 198 -16.13 -0.25 -2.31
CA PHE A 198 -16.59 0.28 -1.04
C PHE A 198 -16.05 1.70 -0.86
N HIS A 199 -16.92 2.63 -0.48
CA HIS A 199 -16.53 3.98 -0.08
C HIS A 199 -16.61 4.11 1.45
N THR A 200 -15.49 4.47 2.07
CA THR A 200 -15.34 4.42 3.53
C THR A 200 -16.25 5.38 4.30
N PRO A 201 -16.37 6.67 3.95
CA PRO A 201 -17.19 7.63 4.68
C PRO A 201 -18.68 7.31 4.82
N ASP A 202 -19.31 6.80 3.77
CA ASP A 202 -20.77 6.60 3.71
C ASP A 202 -21.16 5.11 3.62
N GLU A 203 -20.17 4.22 3.66
CA GLU A 203 -20.30 2.77 3.55
C GLU A 203 -21.05 2.29 2.30
N GLN A 204 -21.17 3.13 1.25
CA GLN A 204 -21.77 2.72 -0.01
C GLN A 204 -20.88 1.65 -0.67
N GLN A 205 -21.52 0.60 -1.15
CA GLN A 205 -20.84 -0.54 -1.76
C GLN A 205 -21.64 -1.14 -2.90
N ASP A 206 -20.92 -1.67 -3.89
CA ASP A 206 -21.46 -2.58 -4.90
C ASP A 206 -20.63 -3.87 -4.90
N VAL A 207 -21.26 -4.97 -5.34
CA VAL A 207 -20.61 -6.27 -5.47
C VAL A 207 -20.90 -6.82 -6.86
N LEU A 208 -19.87 -7.37 -7.50
CA LEU A 208 -19.93 -7.97 -8.83
C LEU A 208 -19.20 -9.32 -8.83
N PRO A 209 -19.93 -10.45 -8.72
CA PRO A 209 -19.38 -11.76 -9.05
C PRO A 209 -18.97 -11.81 -10.52
N LEU A 210 -17.81 -12.40 -10.81
CA LEU A 210 -17.24 -12.47 -12.15
C LEU A 210 -16.89 -13.91 -12.50
N GLY A 211 -17.11 -14.30 -13.76
CA GLY A 211 -16.47 -15.49 -14.31
C GLY A 211 -14.99 -15.24 -14.60
N GLU A 212 -14.70 -14.12 -15.26
CA GLU A 212 -13.34 -13.69 -15.62
C GLU A 212 -13.14 -12.21 -15.29
N VAL A 213 -11.92 -11.89 -14.83
CA VAL A 213 -11.44 -10.53 -14.60
C VAL A 213 -10.71 -10.04 -15.86
N THR A 214 -11.23 -8.98 -16.46
CA THR A 214 -10.60 -8.24 -17.56
C THR A 214 -10.43 -6.77 -17.15
N VAL A 215 -9.53 -6.05 -17.81
CA VAL A 215 -9.26 -4.64 -17.49
C VAL A 215 -10.52 -3.80 -17.69
N GLU A 216 -11.24 -4.02 -18.78
CA GLU A 216 -12.46 -3.30 -19.16
C GLU A 216 -13.56 -3.50 -18.12
N ARG A 217 -13.79 -4.75 -17.69
CA ARG A 217 -14.81 -5.05 -16.67
C ARG A 217 -14.53 -4.37 -15.34
N VAL A 218 -13.26 -4.34 -14.93
CA VAL A 218 -12.85 -3.66 -13.70
C VAL A 218 -13.05 -2.15 -13.86
N GLN A 219 -12.64 -1.59 -15.00
CA GLN A 219 -12.78 -0.17 -15.30
C GLN A 219 -14.25 0.27 -15.34
N ASP A 220 -15.12 -0.47 -16.02
CA ASP A 220 -16.55 -0.18 -16.13
C ASP A 220 -17.22 -0.20 -14.76
N PHE A 221 -16.89 -1.20 -13.94
CA PHE A 221 -17.42 -1.34 -12.58
C PHE A 221 -17.01 -0.15 -11.69
N CYS A 222 -15.73 0.21 -11.70
CA CYS A 222 -15.23 1.36 -10.96
C CYS A 222 -15.83 2.68 -11.43
N SER A 223 -15.88 2.92 -12.75
CA SER A 223 -16.38 4.16 -13.32
C SER A 223 -17.86 4.35 -13.02
N SER A 224 -18.66 3.29 -13.16
CA SER A 224 -20.09 3.30 -12.84
C SER A 224 -20.36 3.68 -11.37
N PHE A 225 -19.55 3.15 -10.45
CA PHE A 225 -19.65 3.49 -9.03
C PHE A 225 -19.32 4.96 -8.77
N LEU A 226 -18.19 5.45 -9.30
CA LEU A 226 -17.75 6.83 -9.12
C LEU A 226 -18.73 7.83 -9.72
N GLU A 227 -19.27 7.58 -10.92
CA GLU A 227 -20.26 8.44 -11.57
C GLU A 227 -21.57 8.53 -10.78
N ARG A 228 -22.07 7.40 -10.23
CA ARG A 228 -23.25 7.43 -9.36
C ARG A 228 -22.98 8.23 -8.09
N LYS A 229 -21.78 8.13 -7.52
CA LYS A 229 -21.41 8.90 -6.33
C LYS A 229 -21.35 10.40 -6.62
N GLN A 230 -20.72 10.78 -7.72
CA GLN A 230 -20.63 12.18 -8.16
C GLN A 230 -22.03 12.80 -8.37
N ARG A 231 -22.96 12.09 -9.02
CA ARG A 231 -24.34 12.57 -9.22
C ARG A 231 -25.10 12.81 -7.91
N LYS A 232 -24.85 12.01 -6.87
CA LYS A 232 -25.48 12.22 -5.55
C LYS A 232 -24.92 13.44 -4.81
N GLU A 233 -23.65 13.74 -5.03
CA GLU A 233 -22.96 14.87 -4.38
C GLU A 233 -23.25 16.21 -5.09
N ASP A 234 -23.47 16.19 -6.40
CA ASP A 234 -23.87 17.36 -7.19
C ASP A 234 -25.08 17.05 -8.11
N PRO A 235 -26.30 17.00 -7.53
CA PRO A 235 -27.50 16.72 -8.29
C PRO A 235 -27.79 17.84 -9.29
N SER A 236 -28.21 17.45 -10.48
CA SER A 236 -28.52 18.36 -11.57
C SER A 236 -29.65 19.34 -11.17
N PRO A 237 -29.74 20.53 -11.79
CA PRO A 237 -30.80 21.50 -11.48
C PRO A 237 -32.22 20.93 -11.66
N GLU A 238 -32.41 19.97 -12.56
CA GLU A 238 -33.71 19.34 -12.84
C GLU A 238 -34.17 18.45 -11.67
N GLU A 239 -33.27 17.70 -11.05
CA GLU A 239 -33.56 16.82 -9.90
C GLU A 239 -33.79 17.59 -8.58
N LYS A 240 -33.32 18.84 -8.49
CA LYS A 240 -33.57 19.71 -7.32
C LYS A 240 -35.01 20.22 -7.24
N THR A 241 -35.78 20.11 -8.33
CA THR A 241 -37.17 20.60 -8.42
C THR A 241 -38.22 19.58 -7.98
N GLU A 242 -37.84 18.32 -7.73
CA GLU A 242 -38.76 17.24 -7.37
C GLU A 242 -38.72 16.84 -5.88
N LEU A 243 -37.99 17.59 -5.03
CA LEU A 243 -37.94 17.45 -3.57
C LEU A 243 -38.65 18.62 -2.88
#